data_AF-A0A422MDM4-F1
#
_entry.id   AF-A0A422MDM4-F1
#
_cell.length_a   1.000
_cell.length_b   1.000
_cell.length_c   1.000
_cell.angle_alpha   90.00
_cell.angle_beta   90.00
_cell.angle_gamma   90.00
#
_symmetry.space_group_name_H-M   'P 1'
#
loop_
_entity.id
_entity.type
_entity.pdbx_description
1 polymer ?
#
loop_
_entity_poly.entity_id
_entity_poly.type
_entity_poly.pdbx_seq_one_letter_code
_entity_poly.pdbx_strand_id
1 'polypeptide(L)'
;MAAVIGLGGFDLLNGYAATSWLTALEAIVMAIVVSALVKAFKHNDQPRNIIIIGILAGLTKIVTSYLTGVVEALMVGSVFKAAVVGAFLSLPATVINSIATAIIVPVLYFILRPLFRRFTN
;
A
#
# COMPACT_ATOMS: atom_id res chain seq x y z
N MET A 1 -10.52 0.95 -6.10
CA MET A 1 -10.63 0.30 -7.42
C MET A 1 -9.43 0.61 -8.32
N ALA A 2 -9.02 1.86 -8.50
CA ALA A 2 -7.79 2.20 -9.24
C ALA A 2 -6.52 1.49 -8.71
N ALA A 3 -6.37 1.36 -7.39
CA ALA A 3 -5.25 0.65 -6.77
C ALA A 3 -5.18 -0.83 -7.17
N VAL A 4 -6.31 -1.55 -7.17
CA VAL A 4 -6.36 -2.99 -7.50
C VAL A 4 -6.04 -3.23 -8.98
N ILE A 5 -6.52 -2.37 -9.87
CA ILE A 5 -6.27 -2.50 -11.31
C ILE A 5 -4.80 -2.18 -11.63
N GLY A 6 -4.26 -1.10 -11.05
CA GLY A 6 -2.85 -0.72 -11.27
C GLY A 6 -1.87 -1.74 -10.68
N LEU A 7 -2.11 -2.20 -9.45
CA LEU A 7 -1.27 -3.20 -8.78
C LEU A 7 -1.42 -4.59 -9.41
N GLY A 8 -2.64 -5.01 -9.75
CA GLY A 8 -2.87 -6.28 -10.42
C GLY A 8 -2.18 -6.35 -11.79
N GLY A 9 -2.23 -5.26 -12.56
CA GLY A 9 -1.49 -5.15 -13.83
C GLY A 9 0.03 -5.20 -13.63
N PHE A 10 0.56 -4.47 -12.65
CA PHE A 10 1.98 -4.50 -12.30
C PHE A 10 2.45 -5.90 -11.88
N ASP A 11 1.75 -6.57 -10.98
CA ASP A 11 2.13 -7.88 -10.47
C ASP A 11 2.09 -8.96 -11.57
N LEU A 12 1.12 -8.90 -12.48
CA LEU A 12 1.05 -9.79 -13.64
C LEU A 12 2.24 -9.59 -14.58
N LEU A 13 2.62 -8.35 -14.87
CA LEU A 13 3.75 -8.02 -15.76
C LEU A 13 5.11 -8.38 -15.15
N ASN A 14 5.21 -8.43 -13.83
CA ASN A 14 6.45 -8.76 -13.12
C ASN A 14 6.56 -10.25 -12.73
N GLY A 15 5.63 -11.10 -13.19
CA GLY A 15 5.65 -12.54 -12.88
C GLY A 15 5.16 -12.89 -11.47
N TYR A 16 4.64 -11.93 -10.71
CA TYR A 16 4.02 -12.12 -9.39
C TYR A 16 2.53 -12.50 -9.49
N ALA A 17 2.08 -13.03 -10.63
CA ALA A 17 0.68 -13.40 -10.86
C ALA A 17 0.09 -14.28 -9.74
N ALA A 18 0.88 -15.24 -9.24
CA ALA A 18 0.47 -16.20 -8.20
C ALA A 18 0.31 -15.56 -6.80
N THR A 19 0.99 -14.45 -6.52
CA THR A 19 0.90 -13.72 -5.25
C THR A 19 0.12 -12.41 -5.37
N SER A 20 -0.22 -11.97 -6.60
CA SER A 20 -0.94 -10.72 -6.90
C SER A 20 -2.25 -10.53 -6.13
N TRP A 21 -2.93 -11.63 -5.78
CA TRP A 21 -4.15 -11.60 -4.99
C TRP A 21 -3.91 -11.13 -3.55
N LEU A 22 -2.72 -11.40 -2.97
CA LEU A 22 -2.32 -10.89 -1.66
C LEU A 22 -2.14 -9.38 -1.72
N THR A 23 -1.45 -8.85 -2.73
CA THR A 23 -1.29 -7.40 -2.95
C THR A 23 -2.64 -6.71 -3.13
N ALA A 24 -3.55 -7.31 -3.91
CA ALA A 24 -4.90 -6.80 -4.09
C ALA A 24 -5.68 -6.78 -2.77
N LEU A 25 -5.56 -7.85 -1.97
CA LEU A 25 -6.18 -7.94 -0.65
C LEU A 25 -5.66 -6.85 0.30
N GLU A 26 -4.35 -6.57 0.30
CA GLU A 26 -3.81 -5.45 1.07
C GLU A 26 -4.40 -4.11 0.67
N ALA A 27 -4.55 -3.86 -0.64
CA ALA A 27 -5.13 -2.62 -1.13
C ALA A 27 -6.60 -2.47 -0.69
N ILE A 28 -7.35 -3.59 -0.63
CA ILE A 28 -8.73 -3.62 -0.14
C ILE A 28 -8.77 -3.34 1.38
N VAL A 29 -7.93 -4.02 2.16
CA VAL A 29 -7.82 -3.80 3.61
C VAL A 29 -7.47 -2.33 3.90
N MET A 30 -6.51 -1.76 3.17
CA MET A 30 -6.14 -0.36 3.31
C MET A 30 -7.29 0.59 2.97
N ALA A 31 -8.05 0.31 1.91
CA ALA A 31 -9.21 1.12 1.56
C ALA A 31 -10.26 1.10 2.68
N ILE A 32 -10.56 -0.08 3.23
CA ILE A 32 -11.52 -0.24 4.33
C ILE A 32 -11.05 0.54 5.57
N VAL A 33 -9.78 0.38 5.96
CA VAL A 33 -9.21 1.00 7.16
C VAL A 33 -9.20 2.52 7.04
N VAL A 34 -8.72 3.06 5.91
CA VAL A 34 -8.70 4.51 5.70
C VAL A 34 -10.13 5.07 5.67
N SER A 35 -11.06 4.42 4.98
CA SER A 35 -12.47 4.85 4.98
C SER A 35 -13.12 4.80 6.37
N ALA A 36 -12.82 3.76 7.17
CA ALA A 36 -13.31 3.65 8.53
C ALA A 36 -12.75 4.76 9.43
N LEU A 37 -11.45 5.06 9.32
CA LEU A 37 -10.79 6.11 10.08
C LEU A 37 -11.34 7.50 9.71
N VAL A 38 -11.47 7.82 8.42
CA VAL A 38 -12.06 9.08 7.96
C VAL A 38 -13.50 9.25 8.49
N LYS A 39 -14.30 8.17 8.45
CA LYS A 39 -15.66 8.17 8.99
C LYS A 39 -15.68 8.37 10.51
N ALA A 40 -14.75 7.75 11.25
CA ALA A 40 -14.59 7.93 12.69
C ALA A 40 -14.25 9.37 13.06
N PHE A 41 -13.44 10.05 12.25
CA PHE A 41 -13.14 11.49 12.39
C PHE A 41 -14.23 12.41 11.82
N LYS A 42 -15.40 11.86 11.44
CA LYS A 42 -16.53 12.60 10.86
C LYS A 42 -16.17 13.44 9.63
N HIS A 43 -15.22 13.00 8.82
CA HIS A 43 -14.71 13.77 7.67
C HIS A 43 -14.19 15.16 8.05
N ASN A 44 -13.71 15.30 9.29
CA ASN A 44 -13.09 16.53 9.75
C ASN A 44 -11.64 16.56 9.26
N ASP A 45 -11.41 17.26 8.16
CA ASP A 45 -10.12 17.38 7.45
C ASP A 45 -9.12 18.31 8.17
N GLN A 46 -9.22 18.45 9.50
CA GLN A 46 -8.20 19.12 10.28
C GLN A 46 -6.84 18.43 10.08
N PRO A 47 -5.73 19.20 9.92
CA PRO A 47 -4.40 18.64 9.69
C PRO A 47 -4.00 17.57 10.73
N ARG A 48 -4.40 17.74 12.00
CA ARG A 48 -4.19 16.76 13.07
C ARG A 48 -4.85 15.41 12.78
N ASN A 49 -6.10 15.41 12.29
CA ASN A 49 -6.83 14.18 12.00
C ASN A 49 -6.21 13.46 10.80
N ILE A 50 -5.81 14.21 9.77
CA ILE A 50 -5.13 13.66 8.59
C ILE A 50 -3.79 12.99 8.99
N ILE A 51 -3.02 13.63 9.88
CA ILE A 51 -1.78 13.05 10.42
C ILE A 51 -2.07 11.75 11.19
N ILE A 52 -3.08 11.74 12.06
CA ILE A 52 -3.45 10.53 12.83
C ILE A 52 -3.91 9.40 11.88
N ILE A 53 -4.75 9.71 10.89
CA ILE A 53 -5.18 8.75 9.87
C ILE A 53 -3.97 8.19 9.12
N GLY A 54 -3.01 9.04 8.74
CA GLY A 54 -1.78 8.63 8.06
C GLY A 54 -0.91 7.70 8.91
N ILE A 55 -0.74 7.99 10.20
CA ILE A 55 0.02 7.15 11.14
C ILE A 55 -0.65 5.78 11.30
N LEU A 56 -1.97 5.76 11.53
CA LEU A 56 -2.71 4.51 11.71
C LEU A 56 -2.73 3.67 10.43
N ALA A 57 -2.94 4.30 9.27
CA ALA A 57 -2.83 3.67 7.97
C ALA A 57 -1.44 3.07 7.72
N GLY A 58 -0.38 3.81 8.06
CA GLY A 58 1.00 3.32 7.97
C GLY A 58 1.27 2.12 8.88
N LEU A 59 0.77 2.15 10.13
CA LEU A 59 0.90 1.02 11.05
C LEU A 59 0.17 -0.22 10.54
N THR A 60 -1.07 -0.05 10.05
CA THR A 60 -1.82 -1.15 9.42
C THR A 60 -1.08 -1.72 8.22
N LYS A 61 -0.46 -0.86 7.39
CA LYS A 61 0.32 -1.31 6.25
C LYS A 61 1.53 -2.15 6.67
N ILE A 62 2.29 -1.72 7.68
CA ILE A 62 3.44 -2.47 8.19
C ILE A 62 3.01 -3.86 8.67
N VAL A 63 1.95 -3.95 9.47
CA VAL A 63 1.45 -5.23 10.00
C VAL A 63 0.96 -6.13 8.87
N THR A 64 0.16 -5.59 7.95
CA THR A 64 -0.41 -6.39 6.86
C THR A 64 0.69 -6.90 5.93
N SER A 65 1.65 -6.05 5.56
CA SER A 65 2.78 -6.42 4.69
C SER A 65 3.76 -7.41 5.32
N TYR A 66 3.89 -7.39 6.64
CA TYR A 66 4.62 -8.44 7.34
C TYR A 66 3.89 -9.79 7.23
N LEU A 67 2.58 -9.81 7.50
CA LEU A 67 1.79 -11.04 7.46
C LEU A 67 1.73 -11.64 6.05
N THR A 68 1.51 -10.82 5.03
CA THR A 68 1.53 -11.28 3.62
C THR A 68 2.91 -11.79 3.23
N GLY A 69 3.99 -11.11 3.63
CA GLY A 69 5.36 -11.59 3.40
C GLY A 69 5.66 -12.96 4.05
N VAL A 70 5.12 -13.22 5.24
CA VAL A 70 5.22 -14.56 5.87
C VAL A 70 4.44 -15.58 5.05
N VAL A 71 3.21 -15.26 4.62
CA VAL A 71 2.38 -16.16 3.81
C VAL A 71 3.06 -16.48 2.47
N GLU A 72 3.60 -15.47 1.78
CA GLU A 72 4.33 -15.66 0.53
C GLU A 72 5.53 -16.59 0.69
N ALA A 73 6.34 -16.37 1.75
CA ALA A 73 7.48 -17.23 2.05
C ALA A 73 7.05 -18.67 2.34
N LEU A 74 5.93 -18.88 3.03
CA LEU A 74 5.35 -20.21 3.26
C LEU A 74 4.82 -20.85 1.96
N MET A 75 4.21 -20.07 1.06
CA MET A 75 3.69 -20.56 -0.22
C MET A 75 4.78 -21.11 -1.13
N VAL A 76 6.00 -20.57 -1.06
CA VAL A 76 7.17 -21.08 -1.79
C VAL A 76 7.89 -22.23 -1.06
N GLY A 77 7.32 -22.73 0.04
CA GLY A 77 7.82 -23.90 0.78
C GLY A 77 8.87 -23.58 1.86
N SER A 78 9.01 -22.32 2.27
CA SER A 78 9.97 -21.96 3.33
C SER A 78 9.57 -22.53 4.69
N VAL A 79 10.56 -22.89 5.51
CA VAL A 79 10.32 -23.26 6.91
C VAL A 79 9.79 -22.05 7.67
N PHE A 80 8.80 -22.23 8.56
CA PHE A 80 8.14 -21.13 9.28
C PHE A 80 9.11 -20.12 9.92
N LYS A 81 10.19 -20.60 10.54
CA LYS A 81 11.22 -19.74 11.12
C LYS A 81 11.92 -18.87 10.07
N ALA A 82 12.21 -19.42 8.89
CA ALA A 82 12.82 -18.68 7.78
C ALA A 82 11.82 -17.69 7.16
N ALA A 83 10.53 -18.05 7.07
CA ALA A 83 9.47 -17.16 6.58
C ALA A 83 9.29 -15.92 7.46
N VAL A 84 9.24 -16.10 8.78
CA VAL A 84 9.16 -15.02 9.79
C VAL A 84 10.36 -14.08 9.68
N VAL A 85 11.58 -14.62 9.58
CA VAL A 85 12.80 -13.82 9.44
C VAL A 85 12.82 -13.09 8.09
N GLY A 86 12.48 -13.78 7.00
CA GLY A 86 12.44 -13.19 5.66
C GLY A 86 11.45 -12.04 5.55
N ALA A 87 10.25 -12.20 6.10
CA ALA A 87 9.24 -11.14 6.14
C ALA A 87 9.66 -9.95 7.00
N PHE A 88 10.43 -10.18 8.07
CA PHE A 88 11.00 -9.08 8.85
C PHE A 88 12.06 -8.32 8.05
N LEU A 89 12.89 -9.05 7.30
CA LEU A 89 13.94 -8.48 6.44
C LEU A 89 13.39 -7.75 5.21
N SER A 90 12.12 -7.95 4.83
CA SER A 90 11.48 -7.19 3.75
C SER A 90 10.93 -5.83 4.20
N LEU A 91 10.70 -5.63 5.51
CA LEU A 91 10.19 -4.36 6.06
C LEU A 91 11.04 -3.13 5.71
N PRO A 92 12.39 -3.17 5.74
CA PRO A 92 13.21 -2.04 5.28
C PRO A 92 12.91 -1.64 3.83
N ALA A 93 12.70 -2.61 2.94
CA ALA A 93 12.33 -2.33 1.55
C ALA A 93 10.95 -1.66 1.47
N THR A 94 9.98 -2.13 2.26
CA THR A 94 8.65 -1.50 2.37
C THR A 94 8.74 -0.05 2.87
N VAL A 95 9.61 0.23 3.84
CA VAL A 95 9.83 1.59 4.36
C VAL A 95 10.40 2.50 3.28
N ILE A 96 11.45 2.05 2.57
CA ILE A 96 12.06 2.81 1.48
C ILE A 96 11.03 3.11 0.39
N ASN A 97 10.26 2.10 -0.04
CA ASN A 97 9.22 2.26 -1.06
C ASN A 97 8.11 3.23 -0.61
N SER A 98 7.74 3.20 0.68
CA SER A 98 6.74 4.12 1.23
C SER A 98 7.23 5.57 1.22
N ILE A 99 8.49 5.81 1.61
CA ILE A 99 9.10 7.15 1.56
C ILE A 99 9.21 7.63 0.11
N ALA A 100 9.68 6.77 -0.80
CA ALA A 100 9.76 7.10 -2.22
C ALA A 100 8.40 7.50 -2.78
N THR A 101 7.35 6.75 -2.45
CA THR A 101 5.96 7.07 -2.84
C THR A 101 5.49 8.39 -2.26
N ALA A 102 5.78 8.67 -0.99
CA ALA A 102 5.39 9.92 -0.33
C ALA A 102 6.02 11.17 -0.97
N ILE A 103 7.16 11.02 -1.65
CA ILE A 103 7.84 12.11 -2.38
C ILE A 103 7.41 12.14 -3.85
N ILE A 104 7.46 10.99 -4.53
CA ILE A 104 7.22 10.87 -5.98
C ILE A 104 5.76 11.18 -6.31
N VAL A 105 4.79 10.74 -5.51
CA VAL A 105 3.36 10.95 -5.81
C VAL A 105 2.97 12.44 -5.82
N PRO A 106 3.32 13.26 -4.82
CA PRO A 106 3.09 14.70 -4.89
C PRO A 106 3.78 15.36 -6.10
N VAL A 107 5.03 15.01 -6.37
CA VAL A 107 5.79 15.57 -7.50
C VAL A 107 5.09 15.25 -8.83
N LEU A 108 4.75 13.98 -9.06
CA LEU A 108 4.02 13.55 -10.26
C LEU A 108 2.65 14.23 -10.35
N TYR A 109 1.92 14.38 -9.24
CA TYR A 109 0.64 15.08 -9.23
C TYR A 109 0.78 16.52 -9.71
N PHE A 110 1.77 17.28 -9.22
CA PHE A 110 1.98 18.67 -9.65
C PHE A 110 2.40 18.77 -11.12
N ILE A 111 3.22 17.84 -11.62
CA ILE A 111 3.65 17.80 -13.02
C ILE A 111 2.48 17.45 -13.96
N LEU A 112 1.62 16.53 -13.56
CA LEU A 112 0.51 16.04 -14.39
C LEU A 112 -0.77 16.89 -14.27
N ARG A 113 -0.93 17.67 -13.19
CA ARG A 113 -2.09 18.56 -12.98
C ARG A 113 -2.40 19.49 -14.18
N PRO A 114 -1.43 20.10 -14.89
CA PRO A 114 -1.69 20.91 -16.08
C PRO A 114 -2.21 20.09 -17.26
N LEU A 115 -1.75 18.84 -17.40
CA LEU A 115 -2.17 17.90 -18.44
C LEU A 115 -3.63 17.50 -18.23
N PHE A 116 -4.01 17.12 -17.01
CA PHE A 116 -5.41 16.76 -16.70
C PHE A 116 -6.37 17.94 -16.90
N ARG A 117 -5.96 19.17 -16.54
CA ARG A 117 -6.76 20.38 -16.81
C ARG A 117 -7.02 20.64 -18.30
N ARG A 118 -6.14 20.18 -19.20
CA ARG A 118 -6.34 20.31 -20.66
C ARG A 118 -7.33 19.32 -21.24
N PHE A 119 -7.55 18.18 -20.61
CA PHE A 119 -8.51 17.17 -21.08
C PHE A 119 -9.94 17.38 -20.56
N THR A 120 -10.12 18.23 -19.54
CA THR A 120 -11.45 18.52 -18.95
C THR A 120 -12.04 19.87 -19.40
N ASN A 121 -11.34 20.60 -20.29
CA ASN A 121 -11.83 21.79 -21.00
C ASN A 121 -12.06 21.45 -22.47
#